data_AF-A0A0C9R4V7-F1
#
_entry.id   AF-A0A0C9R4V7-F1
#
_cell.length_a   1.000
_cell.length_b   1.000
_cell.length_c   1.000
_cell.angle_alpha   90.00
_cell.angle_beta   90.00
_cell.angle_gamma   90.00
#
_symmetry.space_group_name_H-M   'P 1'
#
loop_
_entity.id
_entity.type
_entity.pdbx_description
1 polymer ?
#
loop_
_entity_poly.entity_id
_entity_poly.type
_entity_poly.pdbx_seq_one_letter_code
_entity_poly.pdbx_strand_id
1 'polypeptide(L)'
;MEIPYKPGDHLGVFACNKTELVEGILARIEPTMDFDIPMELQTQKQSHTPNGIIKTWVPHERFSPNSLRMLLTRFLDITTPPTPNLLRYFSSIATNQKEKAQLNLLASDSAAYEDWKHWKYPNLLEVLVEFPSVKPYAPLFVLHLTPLQPRFYSISSSPLVHQGQIHLTVAVVQYKSQGGSGPVHYGVCSNYLNEITDGEPLYVFVRSAPNFYMPPNPEPPMILVGPGTGIAPFRGFWHHRNAQKLLNKRQEFGKVWLFFGCRQRTLDLYRQEKREMMETGVLDRVFLALSREPDVKKIYVQDLIQAEASQIFNMLFYEQGHFYVCGDCTMAEDVYQTLKLIIQTHGHMNDKEVEAYMLSLRDQNRYHEDIFGITFRTAEVHNRSRETARIRLATEPTSS
;
A
#
# COMPACT_ATOMS: atom_id res chain seq x y z
N MET A 1 14.71 20.59 10.39
CA MET A 1 13.54 20.94 9.58
C MET A 1 12.38 20.15 10.17
N GLU A 2 11.40 20.81 10.79
CA GLU A 2 10.23 20.09 11.31
C GLU A 2 9.25 19.85 10.16
N ILE A 3 8.81 18.59 10.01
CA ILE A 3 7.80 18.22 9.02
C ILE A 3 6.46 18.16 9.77
N PRO A 4 5.59 19.18 9.63
CA PRO A 4 4.33 19.22 10.36
C PRO A 4 3.38 18.14 9.86
N TYR A 5 2.63 17.53 10.78
CA TYR A 5 1.60 16.54 10.48
C TYR A 5 0.54 16.51 11.58
N LYS A 6 -0.60 15.87 11.32
CA LYS A 6 -1.67 15.59 12.29
C LYS A 6 -1.88 14.08 12.42
N PRO A 7 -2.33 13.58 13.58
CA PRO A 7 -2.76 12.18 13.69
C PRO A 7 -3.80 11.87 12.60
N GLY A 8 -3.56 10.78 11.86
CA GLY A 8 -4.35 10.39 10.68
C GLY A 8 -3.63 10.63 9.35
N ASP A 9 -2.67 11.54 9.30
CA ASP A 9 -1.85 11.78 8.09
C ASP A 9 -1.00 10.58 7.69
N HIS A 10 -0.59 10.55 6.43
CA HIS A 10 0.33 9.56 5.88
C HIS A 10 1.73 10.16 5.66
N LEU A 11 2.76 9.33 5.82
CA LEU A 11 4.09 9.62 5.33
C LEU A 11 4.33 8.87 4.01
N GLY A 12 4.59 9.59 2.93
CA GLY A 12 5.09 9.04 1.68
C GLY A 12 6.60 8.86 1.76
N VAL A 13 7.08 7.63 1.58
CA VAL A 13 8.51 7.26 1.67
C VAL A 13 9.02 6.87 0.29
N PHE A 14 10.08 7.52 -0.16
CA PHE A 14 10.84 7.12 -1.35
C PHE A 14 11.95 6.15 -0.96
N ALA A 15 11.80 4.89 -1.34
CA ALA A 15 12.74 3.82 -1.02
C ALA A 15 13.82 3.65 -2.09
N CYS A 16 14.81 2.81 -1.77
CA CYS A 16 15.80 2.32 -2.72
C CYS A 16 15.47 0.90 -3.15
N ASN A 17 15.74 0.59 -4.41
CA ASN A 17 15.87 -0.80 -4.82
C ASN A 17 17.11 -1.43 -4.19
N LYS A 18 17.07 -2.75 -3.95
CA LYS A 18 18.20 -3.49 -3.38
C LYS A 18 19.42 -3.46 -4.30
N THR A 19 20.60 -3.26 -3.72
CA THR A 19 21.87 -3.20 -4.43
C THR A 19 22.09 -4.42 -5.30
N GLU A 20 21.79 -5.62 -4.81
CA GLU A 20 21.98 -6.87 -5.55
C GLU A 20 21.14 -6.92 -6.84
N LEU A 21 19.92 -6.36 -6.81
CA LEU A 21 19.07 -6.25 -8.00
C LEU A 21 19.65 -5.25 -9.00
N VAL A 22 20.10 -4.09 -8.52
CA VAL A 22 20.69 -3.05 -9.35
C VAL A 22 21.96 -3.55 -10.03
N GLU A 23 22.92 -4.10 -9.27
CA GLU A 23 24.16 -4.67 -9.82
C GLU A 23 23.88 -5.80 -10.80
N GLY A 24 22.95 -6.69 -10.46
CA GLY A 24 22.58 -7.79 -11.32
C GLY A 24 22.03 -7.32 -12.68
N ILE A 25 21.22 -6.25 -12.68
CA ILE A 25 20.68 -5.68 -13.93
C ILE A 25 21.78 -5.01 -14.73
N LEU A 26 22.62 -4.19 -14.08
CA LEU A 26 23.73 -3.50 -14.75
C LEU A 26 24.69 -4.47 -15.43
N ALA A 27 24.98 -5.63 -14.80
CA ALA A 27 25.78 -6.69 -15.40
C ALA A 27 25.16 -7.34 -16.66
N ARG A 28 23.88 -7.08 -16.95
CA ARG A 28 23.15 -7.59 -18.12
C ARG A 28 22.89 -6.56 -19.19
N ILE A 29 23.14 -5.27 -18.92
CA ILE A 29 23.07 -4.19 -19.90
C ILE A 29 24.31 -4.21 -20.80
N GLU A 30 24.17 -3.74 -22.04
CA GLU A 30 25.32 -3.57 -22.94
C GLU A 30 26.36 -2.60 -22.32
N PRO A 31 27.65 -2.99 -22.20
CA PRO A 31 28.68 -2.18 -21.57
C PRO A 31 29.20 -1.09 -22.52
N THR A 32 28.31 -0.21 -22.96
CA THR A 32 28.60 0.89 -23.90
C THR A 32 28.98 2.19 -23.19
N MET A 33 28.87 2.23 -21.87
CA MET A 33 29.10 3.42 -21.04
C MET A 33 29.51 3.03 -19.61
N ASP A 34 30.04 3.99 -18.87
CA ASP A 34 30.23 3.87 -17.43
C ASP A 34 28.89 4.15 -16.70
N PHE A 35 28.42 3.20 -15.89
CA PHE A 35 27.13 3.28 -15.21
C PHE A 35 27.11 4.17 -13.97
N ASP A 36 28.28 4.65 -13.54
CA ASP A 36 28.47 5.53 -12.39
C ASP A 36 28.62 7.01 -12.78
N ILE A 37 28.94 7.29 -14.04
CA ILE A 37 29.05 8.66 -14.54
C ILE A 37 27.66 9.24 -14.83
N PRO A 38 27.32 10.43 -14.31
CA PRO A 38 26.07 11.10 -14.65
C PRO A 38 25.95 11.34 -16.15
N MET A 39 24.79 10.99 -16.72
CA MET A 39 24.49 11.23 -18.12
C MET A 39 23.16 11.96 -18.30
N GLU A 40 23.07 12.70 -19.40
CA GLU A 40 21.82 13.32 -19.85
C GLU A 40 21.23 12.51 -21.01
N LEU A 41 20.00 12.01 -20.83
CA LEU A 41 19.26 11.40 -21.92
C LEU A 41 18.73 12.51 -22.84
N GLN A 42 18.99 12.39 -24.14
CA GLN A 42 18.52 13.34 -25.15
C GLN A 42 17.62 12.65 -26.18
N THR A 43 16.62 13.40 -26.66
CA THR A 43 15.73 12.98 -27.75
C THR A 43 16.02 13.81 -28.99
N GLN A 44 16.13 13.16 -30.15
CA GLN A 44 16.25 13.87 -31.42
C GLN A 44 14.87 14.33 -31.88
N LYS A 45 14.61 15.64 -31.83
CA LYS A 45 13.40 16.25 -32.42
C LYS A 45 13.69 16.64 -33.88
N GLN A 46 12.72 16.38 -34.74
CA GLN A 46 12.75 16.82 -36.14
C GLN A 46 11.75 17.95 -36.33
N SER A 47 12.23 19.08 -36.84
CA SER A 47 11.39 20.25 -37.12
C SER A 47 11.40 20.54 -38.61
N HIS A 48 10.22 20.65 -39.20
CA HIS A 48 10.05 21.05 -40.59
C HIS A 48 10.16 22.57 -40.69
N THR A 49 11.15 23.05 -41.45
CA THR A 49 11.33 24.47 -41.75
C THR A 49 11.19 24.70 -43.25
N PRO A 50 10.96 25.95 -43.71
CA PRO A 50 10.97 26.28 -45.15
C PRO A 50 12.27 25.89 -45.88
N ASN A 51 13.38 25.74 -45.15
CA ASN A 51 14.70 25.37 -45.67
C ASN A 51 15.01 23.87 -45.51
N GLY A 52 14.03 23.05 -45.13
CA GLY A 52 14.17 21.60 -44.95
C GLY A 52 13.97 21.11 -43.51
N ILE A 53 14.36 19.86 -43.26
CA ILE A 53 14.22 19.21 -41.95
C ILE A 53 15.46 19.50 -41.10
N ILE A 54 15.27 20.18 -39.98
CA ILE A 54 16.31 20.40 -38.98
C ILE A 54 16.17 19.33 -37.89
N LYS A 55 17.28 18.66 -37.54
CA LYS A 55 17.34 17.71 -36.44
C LYS A 55 18.07 18.35 -35.26
N THR A 56 17.42 18.44 -34.11
CA THR A 56 17.99 18.98 -32.87
C THR A 56 17.92 17.94 -31.77
N TRP A 57 18.97 17.87 -30.95
CA TRP A 57 18.97 17.05 -29.74
C TRP A 57 18.56 17.93 -28.57
N VAL A 58 17.57 17.47 -27.82
CA VAL A 58 17.08 18.17 -26.63
C VAL A 58 17.05 17.21 -25.44
N PRO A 59 17.26 17.69 -24.20
CA PRO A 59 17.13 16.86 -23.01
C PRO A 59 15.76 16.20 -22.93
N HIS A 60 15.74 14.95 -22.48
CA HIS A 60 14.52 14.19 -22.31
C HIS A 60 13.73 14.71 -21.10
N GLU A 61 12.47 15.10 -21.30
CA GLU A 61 11.64 15.82 -20.32
C GLU A 61 11.46 15.08 -18.98
N ARG A 62 11.51 13.74 -19.01
CA ARG A 62 11.34 12.87 -17.83
C ARG A 62 12.59 12.74 -16.94
N PHE A 63 13.80 12.90 -17.49
CA PHE A 63 15.02 12.46 -16.81
C PHE A 63 15.99 13.62 -16.61
N SER A 64 16.26 13.96 -15.36
CA SER A 64 17.38 14.85 -15.02
C SER A 64 18.72 14.10 -15.10
N PRO A 65 19.84 14.80 -15.39
CA PRO A 65 21.15 14.17 -15.48
C PRO A 65 21.51 13.36 -14.24
N ASN A 66 21.70 12.05 -14.40
CA ASN A 66 21.98 11.09 -13.34
C ASN A 66 22.76 9.90 -13.89
N SER A 67 23.44 9.15 -13.04
CA SER A 67 24.07 7.89 -13.44
C SER A 67 23.00 6.81 -13.62
N LEU A 68 23.26 5.82 -14.48
CA LEU A 68 22.32 4.72 -14.70
C LEU A 68 22.08 3.94 -13.38
N ARG A 69 23.14 3.74 -12.59
CA ARG A 69 23.03 3.12 -11.27
C ARG A 69 22.08 3.89 -10.37
N MET A 70 22.18 5.22 -10.32
CA MET A 70 21.28 6.04 -9.51
C MET A 70 19.83 5.97 -9.99
N LEU A 71 19.61 5.99 -11.31
CA LEU A 71 18.29 5.83 -11.91
C LEU A 71 17.64 4.50 -11.48
N LEU A 72 18.36 3.39 -11.60
CA LEU A 72 17.86 2.07 -11.19
C LEU A 72 17.75 1.91 -9.68
N THR A 73 18.55 2.64 -8.89
CA THR A 73 18.50 2.57 -7.42
C THR A 73 17.31 3.34 -6.85
N ARG A 74 17.06 4.57 -7.31
CA ARG A 74 16.14 5.52 -6.67
C ARG A 74 14.91 5.91 -7.48
N PHE A 75 15.00 5.86 -8.80
CA PHE A 75 14.03 6.57 -9.64
C PHE A 75 13.19 5.66 -10.53
N LEU A 76 13.63 4.44 -10.80
CA LEU A 76 12.97 3.50 -11.71
C LEU A 76 12.52 2.24 -10.98
N ASP A 77 11.33 1.76 -11.32
CA ASP A 77 10.83 0.49 -10.84
C ASP A 77 11.45 -0.67 -11.63
N ILE A 78 12.18 -1.52 -10.93
CA ILE A 78 12.83 -2.72 -11.48
C ILE A 78 12.22 -4.02 -10.92
N THR A 79 11.14 -3.91 -10.13
CA THR A 79 10.55 -5.02 -9.39
C THR A 79 9.15 -5.41 -9.88
N THR A 80 8.41 -4.45 -10.44
CA THR A 80 7.15 -4.77 -11.12
C THR A 80 7.43 -5.59 -12.39
N PRO A 81 6.66 -6.67 -12.66
CA PRO A 81 6.83 -7.47 -13.86
C PRO A 81 6.86 -6.64 -15.15
N PRO A 82 7.83 -6.90 -16.06
CA PRO A 82 7.95 -6.16 -17.32
C PRO A 82 6.67 -6.16 -18.14
N THR A 83 6.32 -4.99 -18.68
CA THR A 83 5.12 -4.85 -19.54
C THR A 83 5.29 -5.62 -20.86
N PRO A 84 4.20 -6.00 -21.55
CA PRO A 84 4.28 -6.61 -22.88
C PRO A 84 5.06 -5.78 -23.90
N ASN A 85 5.06 -4.45 -23.76
CA ASN A 85 5.85 -3.55 -24.62
C ASN A 85 7.36 -3.68 -24.36
N LEU A 86 7.78 -3.81 -23.09
CA LEU A 86 9.17 -4.07 -22.74
C LEU A 86 9.60 -5.48 -23.20
N LEU A 87 8.74 -6.49 -23.07
CA LEU A 87 9.01 -7.83 -23.59
C LEU A 87 9.14 -7.84 -25.13
N ARG A 88 8.36 -7.02 -25.84
CA ARG A 88 8.50 -6.84 -27.29
C ARG A 88 9.84 -6.23 -27.67
N TYR A 89 10.34 -5.25 -26.90
CA TYR A 89 11.68 -4.71 -27.07
C TYR A 89 12.75 -5.77 -26.80
N PHE A 90 12.65 -6.54 -25.71
CA PHE A 90 13.58 -7.63 -25.43
C PHE A 90 13.62 -8.68 -26.54
N SER A 91 12.46 -9.02 -27.10
CA SER A 91 12.38 -9.92 -28.25
C SER A 91 13.12 -9.41 -29.49
N SER A 92 13.06 -8.10 -29.76
CA SER A 92 13.70 -7.53 -30.97
C SER A 92 15.23 -7.60 -30.91
N ILE A 93 15.80 -7.62 -29.69
CA ILE A 93 17.25 -7.67 -29.44
C ILE A 93 17.75 -9.06 -28.99
N ALA A 94 16.86 -10.01 -28.73
CA ALA A 94 17.24 -11.37 -28.34
C ALA A 94 17.99 -12.07 -29.49
N THR A 95 19.19 -12.57 -29.21
CA THR A 95 20.04 -13.27 -30.20
C THR A 95 19.76 -14.77 -30.26
N ASN A 96 19.18 -15.36 -29.21
CA ASN A 96 18.73 -16.75 -29.21
C ASN A 96 17.31 -16.87 -29.77
N GLN A 97 17.12 -17.72 -30.78
CA GLN A 97 15.83 -17.87 -31.46
C GLN A 97 14.71 -18.43 -30.56
N LYS A 98 15.03 -19.30 -29.60
CA LYS A 98 14.05 -19.86 -28.66
C LYS A 98 13.59 -18.78 -27.66
N GLU A 99 14.55 -18.03 -27.11
CA GLU A 99 14.25 -16.91 -26.21
C GLU A 99 13.42 -15.84 -26.92
N LYS A 100 13.79 -15.49 -28.16
CA LYS A 100 13.03 -14.55 -29.00
C LYS A 100 11.59 -15.01 -29.24
N ALA A 101 11.38 -16.27 -29.59
CA ALA A 101 10.04 -16.83 -29.79
C ALA A 101 9.20 -16.76 -28.51
N GLN A 102 9.80 -17.10 -27.37
CA GLN A 102 9.11 -17.04 -26.06
C GLN A 102 8.77 -15.59 -25.66
N LEU A 103 9.71 -14.66 -25.81
CA LEU A 103 9.49 -13.24 -25.52
C LEU A 103 8.42 -12.65 -26.44
N ASN A 104 8.40 -13.01 -27.72
CA ASN A 104 7.33 -12.63 -28.64
C ASN A 104 5.96 -13.14 -28.18
N LEU A 105 5.87 -14.43 -27.82
CA LEU A 105 4.63 -15.01 -27.30
C LEU A 105 4.12 -14.23 -26.08
N LEU A 106 4.98 -13.98 -25.09
CA LEU A 106 4.63 -13.21 -23.89
C LEU A 106 4.29 -11.74 -24.19
N ALA A 107 4.79 -11.18 -25.30
CA ALA A 107 4.50 -9.81 -25.70
C ALA A 107 3.22 -9.66 -26.55
N SER A 108 2.73 -10.74 -27.17
CA SER A 108 1.58 -10.72 -28.07
C SER A 108 0.35 -11.45 -27.55
N ASP A 109 0.54 -12.48 -26.72
CA ASP A 109 -0.54 -13.29 -26.14
C ASP A 109 -0.82 -12.87 -24.70
N SER A 110 -2.00 -12.29 -24.49
CA SER A 110 -2.44 -11.77 -23.18
C SER A 110 -2.58 -12.88 -22.14
N ALA A 111 -3.06 -14.07 -22.52
CA ALA A 111 -3.27 -15.18 -21.59
C ALA A 111 -1.92 -15.76 -21.14
N ALA A 112 -1.00 -16.00 -22.08
CA ALA A 112 0.35 -16.47 -21.79
C ALA A 112 1.11 -15.49 -20.90
N TYR A 113 1.00 -14.18 -21.17
CA TYR A 113 1.58 -13.14 -20.34
C TYR A 113 1.01 -13.15 -18.92
N GLU A 114 -0.31 -13.16 -18.76
CA GLU A 114 -0.95 -13.09 -17.45
C GLU A 114 -0.72 -14.37 -16.63
N ASP A 115 -0.57 -15.53 -17.26
CA ASP A 115 -0.17 -16.77 -16.58
C ASP A 115 1.30 -16.72 -16.12
N TRP A 116 2.22 -16.32 -17.00
CA TRP A 116 3.64 -16.16 -16.67
C TRP A 116 3.85 -15.12 -15.55
N LYS A 117 3.24 -13.94 -15.69
CA LYS A 117 3.29 -12.85 -14.71
C LYS A 117 2.75 -13.26 -13.35
N HIS A 118 1.67 -14.04 -13.30
CA HIS A 118 1.11 -14.44 -12.02
C HIS A 118 1.87 -15.58 -11.36
N TRP A 119 2.28 -16.58 -12.16
CA TRP A 119 3.01 -17.73 -11.66
C TRP A 119 4.39 -17.35 -11.14
N LYS A 120 5.14 -16.57 -11.92
CA LYS A 120 6.51 -16.18 -11.59
C LYS A 120 6.61 -14.85 -10.85
N TYR A 121 5.70 -13.91 -11.13
CA TYR A 121 5.77 -12.51 -10.68
C TYR A 121 7.19 -11.92 -10.79
N PRO A 122 7.85 -12.05 -11.95
CA PRO A 122 9.29 -11.88 -12.02
C PRO A 122 9.68 -10.41 -11.94
N ASN A 123 10.73 -10.09 -11.19
CA ASN A 123 11.38 -8.78 -11.28
C ASN A 123 12.24 -8.69 -12.56
N LEU A 124 12.73 -7.49 -12.87
CA LEU A 124 13.45 -7.23 -14.11
C LEU A 124 14.76 -8.04 -14.24
N LEU A 125 15.47 -8.24 -13.13
CA LEU A 125 16.68 -9.08 -13.12
C LEU A 125 16.35 -10.53 -13.44
N GLU A 126 15.30 -11.09 -12.84
CA GLU A 126 14.87 -12.48 -13.10
C GLU A 126 14.53 -12.69 -14.58
N VAL A 127 13.91 -11.70 -15.24
CA VAL A 127 13.64 -11.76 -16.68
C VAL A 127 14.94 -11.73 -17.49
N LEU A 128 15.89 -10.86 -17.16
CA LEU A 128 17.19 -10.81 -17.85
C LEU A 128 18.03 -12.06 -17.56
N VAL A 129 17.82 -12.74 -16.44
CA VAL A 129 18.40 -14.05 -16.10
C VAL A 129 17.77 -15.17 -16.91
N GLU A 130 16.44 -15.17 -17.06
CA GLU A 130 15.69 -16.15 -17.85
C GLU A 130 16.00 -16.05 -19.34
N PHE A 131 16.25 -14.85 -19.86
CA PHE A 131 16.57 -14.59 -21.26
C PHE A 131 17.98 -13.98 -21.42
N PRO A 132 19.06 -14.76 -21.20
CA PRO A 132 20.43 -14.24 -21.14
C PRO A 132 20.97 -13.72 -22.48
N SER A 133 20.32 -14.07 -23.61
CA SER A 133 20.70 -13.56 -24.94
C SER A 133 20.27 -12.12 -25.19
N VAL A 134 19.44 -11.56 -24.30
CA VAL A 134 18.99 -10.17 -24.30
C VAL A 134 20.07 -9.29 -23.64
N LYS A 135 20.58 -8.33 -24.39
CA LYS A 135 21.51 -7.29 -23.91
C LYS A 135 20.92 -5.91 -24.22
N PRO A 136 20.19 -5.30 -23.28
CA PRO A 136 19.53 -4.02 -23.54
C PRO A 136 20.54 -2.87 -23.68
N TYR A 137 20.26 -1.96 -24.60
CA TYR A 137 20.96 -0.68 -24.71
C TYR A 137 20.39 0.31 -23.68
N ALA A 138 21.23 0.84 -22.79
CA ALA A 138 20.79 1.59 -21.60
C ALA A 138 19.78 2.73 -21.88
N PRO A 139 20.00 3.63 -22.87
CA PRO A 139 19.05 4.70 -23.18
C PRO A 139 17.65 4.22 -23.57
N LEU A 140 17.55 3.16 -24.38
CA LEU A 140 16.25 2.60 -24.78
C LEU A 140 15.60 1.85 -23.61
N PHE A 141 16.41 1.15 -22.83
CA PHE A 141 15.97 0.39 -21.68
C PHE A 141 15.28 1.27 -20.61
N VAL A 142 15.89 2.38 -20.22
CA VAL A 142 15.32 3.27 -19.19
C VAL A 142 14.00 3.94 -19.62
N LEU A 143 13.80 4.14 -20.93
CA LEU A 143 12.56 4.69 -21.47
C LEU A 143 11.35 3.76 -21.26
N HIS A 144 11.58 2.45 -21.16
CA HIS A 144 10.53 1.47 -20.92
C HIS A 144 10.16 1.28 -19.45
N LEU A 145 11.02 1.70 -18.51
CA LEU A 145 10.78 1.53 -17.08
C LEU A 145 9.86 2.62 -16.55
N THR A 146 9.04 2.31 -15.55
CA THR A 146 8.17 3.28 -14.88
C THR A 146 8.88 3.93 -13.69
N PRO A 147 8.45 5.13 -13.24
CA PRO A 147 9.04 5.75 -12.07
C PRO A 147 8.77 4.94 -10.80
N LEU A 148 9.78 4.79 -9.94
CA LEU A 148 9.63 4.17 -8.63
C LEU A 148 8.70 5.03 -7.76
N GLN A 149 7.52 4.50 -7.43
CA GLN A 149 6.53 5.23 -6.66
C GLN A 149 6.87 5.26 -5.15
N PRO A 150 6.59 6.37 -4.44
CA PRO A 150 6.66 6.36 -2.98
C PRO A 150 5.61 5.41 -2.39
N ARG A 151 5.89 4.87 -1.20
CA ARG A 151 4.92 4.07 -0.45
C ARG A 151 4.39 4.88 0.74
N PHE A 152 3.08 4.82 0.94
CA PHE A 152 2.41 5.55 2.02
C PHE A 152 2.28 4.68 3.26
N TYR A 153 2.54 5.27 4.42
CA TYR A 153 2.35 4.67 5.73
C TYR A 153 1.58 5.63 6.63
N SER A 154 0.53 5.17 7.30
CA SER A 154 -0.20 5.99 8.27
C SER A 154 0.69 6.30 9.47
N ILE A 155 0.78 7.58 9.82
CA ILE A 155 1.63 8.04 10.91
C ILE A 155 1.08 7.54 12.25
N SER A 156 1.94 6.87 13.01
CA SER A 156 1.62 6.14 14.24
C SER A 156 2.04 6.87 15.52
N SER A 157 2.21 8.18 15.46
CA SER A 157 2.62 9.05 16.58
C SER A 157 1.78 10.32 16.62
N SER A 158 1.77 11.00 17.77
CA SER A 158 1.23 12.36 17.90
C SER A 158 2.36 13.38 18.02
N PRO A 159 2.32 14.52 17.30
CA PRO A 159 3.32 15.57 17.44
C PRO A 159 3.26 16.25 18.82
N LEU A 160 2.15 16.10 19.55
CA LEU A 160 2.03 16.60 20.94
C LEU A 160 2.83 15.76 21.94
N VAL A 161 3.10 14.49 21.62
CA VAL A 161 3.83 13.55 22.49
C VAL A 161 5.27 13.38 22.02
N HIS A 162 5.48 13.34 20.71
CA HIS A 162 6.77 13.05 20.08
C HIS A 162 7.18 14.21 19.17
N GLN A 163 7.63 15.32 19.77
CA GLN A 163 8.09 16.49 19.02
C GLN A 163 9.31 16.14 18.16
N GLY A 164 9.29 16.56 16.89
CA GLY A 164 10.35 16.28 15.93
C GLY A 164 10.47 14.82 15.46
N GLN A 165 9.52 13.94 15.81
CA GLN A 165 9.57 12.51 15.44
C GLN A 165 8.29 12.09 14.70
N ILE A 166 8.45 11.19 13.73
CA ILE A 166 7.36 10.56 12.99
C ILE A 166 7.53 9.05 13.13
N HIS A 167 6.55 8.37 13.73
CA HIS A 167 6.59 6.92 13.90
C HIS A 167 5.74 6.25 12.82
N LEU A 168 6.16 5.09 12.34
CA LEU A 168 5.42 4.28 11.39
C LEU A 168 5.21 2.86 11.95
N THR A 169 4.10 2.23 11.59
CA THR A 169 3.88 0.79 11.81
C THR A 169 3.99 0.09 10.46
N VAL A 170 5.09 -0.63 10.23
CA VAL A 170 5.42 -1.19 8.92
C VAL A 170 5.31 -2.71 8.94
N ALA A 171 4.47 -3.28 8.07
CA ALA A 171 4.52 -4.71 7.78
C ALA A 171 5.67 -5.00 6.80
N VAL A 172 6.63 -5.83 7.21
CA VAL A 172 7.71 -6.27 6.32
C VAL A 172 7.17 -7.29 5.33
N VAL A 173 7.04 -6.88 4.06
CA VAL A 173 6.48 -7.72 2.99
C VAL A 173 7.57 -8.63 2.44
N GLN A 174 7.34 -9.93 2.55
CA GLN A 174 8.15 -10.99 1.94
C GLN A 174 7.21 -12.10 1.47
N TYR A 175 7.42 -12.60 0.25
CA TYR A 175 6.67 -13.73 -0.29
C TYR A 175 7.54 -14.57 -1.20
N LYS A 176 7.11 -15.79 -1.50
CA LYS A 176 7.75 -16.66 -2.50
C LYS A 176 6.84 -16.77 -3.72
N SER A 177 7.39 -16.68 -4.92
CA SER A 177 6.65 -16.94 -6.15
C SER A 177 6.42 -18.45 -6.38
N GLN A 178 5.74 -18.81 -7.48
CA GLN A 178 5.54 -20.20 -7.91
C GLN A 178 4.95 -21.11 -6.83
N GLY A 179 3.87 -20.66 -6.18
CA GLY A 179 3.19 -21.42 -5.13
C GLY A 179 4.04 -21.69 -3.88
N GLY A 180 5.09 -20.91 -3.63
CA GLY A 180 5.98 -21.07 -2.49
C GLY A 180 7.28 -21.82 -2.78
N SER A 181 7.45 -22.33 -4.00
CA SER A 181 8.66 -23.05 -4.44
C SER A 181 9.69 -22.15 -5.13
N GLY A 182 9.28 -20.96 -5.58
CA GLY A 182 10.12 -20.01 -6.28
C GLY A 182 11.02 -19.17 -5.37
N PRO A 183 11.78 -18.23 -5.96
CA PRO A 183 12.60 -17.28 -5.22
C PRO A 183 11.76 -16.42 -4.27
N VAL A 184 12.44 -15.94 -3.23
CA VAL A 184 11.86 -14.99 -2.28
C VAL A 184 11.89 -13.59 -2.91
N HIS A 185 10.74 -12.94 -2.92
CA HIS A 185 10.57 -11.54 -3.30
C HIS A 185 10.32 -10.70 -2.06
N TYR A 186 10.86 -9.48 -2.10
CA TYR A 186 10.85 -8.53 -0.99
C TYR A 186 10.12 -7.27 -1.43
N GLY A 187 9.18 -6.78 -0.62
CA GLY A 187 8.57 -5.47 -0.84
C GLY A 187 9.63 -4.38 -0.74
N VAL A 188 9.77 -3.55 -1.79
CA VAL A 188 10.86 -2.57 -1.92
C VAL A 188 10.94 -1.66 -0.70
N CYS A 189 9.86 -0.93 -0.40
CA CYS A 189 9.89 0.06 0.67
C CYS A 189 9.89 -0.55 2.08
N SER A 190 9.18 -1.66 2.31
CA SER A 190 9.12 -2.25 3.64
C SER A 190 10.45 -2.88 4.06
N ASN A 191 11.19 -3.47 3.12
CA ASN A 191 12.51 -4.04 3.41
C ASN A 191 13.59 -2.96 3.44
N TYR A 192 13.49 -1.92 2.60
CA TYR A 192 14.33 -0.73 2.72
C TYR A 192 14.24 -0.15 4.14
N LEU A 193 13.02 0.12 4.63
CA LEU A 193 12.81 0.62 6.00
C LEU A 193 13.25 -0.35 7.11
N ASN A 194 13.37 -1.65 6.82
CA ASN A 194 13.85 -2.66 7.77
C ASN A 194 15.38 -2.80 7.78
N GLU A 195 16.05 -2.30 6.75
CA GLU A 195 17.49 -2.44 6.54
C GLU A 195 18.26 -1.14 6.78
N ILE A 196 17.61 0.04 6.67
CA ILE A 196 18.23 1.33 6.98
C ILE A 196 18.76 1.39 8.41
N THR A 197 19.88 2.09 8.58
CA THR A 197 20.50 2.30 9.89
C THR A 197 20.30 3.73 10.42
N ASP A 198 20.46 3.88 11.74
CA ASP A 198 20.35 5.18 12.40
C ASP A 198 21.31 6.21 11.80
N GLY A 199 20.79 7.38 11.45
CA GLY A 199 21.55 8.48 10.85
C GLY A 199 21.53 8.51 9.31
N GLU A 200 21.00 7.48 8.65
CA GLU A 200 20.81 7.50 7.20
C GLU A 200 19.68 8.47 6.78
N PRO A 201 19.88 9.28 5.73
CA PRO A 201 18.86 10.21 5.27
C PRO A 201 17.71 9.49 4.57
N LEU A 202 16.47 9.83 4.95
CA LEU A 202 15.26 9.38 4.29
C LEU A 202 14.61 10.49 3.46
N TYR A 203 14.19 10.14 2.25
CA TYR A 203 13.40 11.03 1.40
C TYR A 203 11.92 10.77 1.65
N VAL A 204 11.26 11.72 2.30
CA VAL A 204 9.87 11.59 2.74
C VAL A 204 9.08 12.88 2.50
N PHE A 205 7.76 12.74 2.45
CA PHE A 205 6.83 13.87 2.48
C PHE A 205 5.55 13.47 3.22
N VAL A 206 4.87 14.44 3.83
CA VAL A 206 3.57 14.20 4.46
C VAL A 206 2.46 14.39 3.42
N ARG A 207 1.51 13.45 3.40
CA ARG A 207 0.25 13.58 2.66
C ARG A 207 -0.87 13.72 3.67
N SER A 208 -1.54 14.87 3.62
CA SER A 208 -2.67 15.15 4.52
C SER A 208 -3.84 14.20 4.30
N ALA A 209 -4.50 13.79 5.39
CA ALA A 209 -5.68 12.92 5.35
C ALA A 209 -6.87 13.53 6.14
N PRO A 210 -7.45 14.66 5.67
CA PRO A 210 -8.46 15.41 6.44
C PRO A 210 -9.71 14.61 6.81
N ASN A 211 -10.09 13.64 5.97
CA ASN A 211 -11.23 12.75 6.21
C ASN A 211 -10.92 11.63 7.20
N PHE A 212 -9.69 11.56 7.73
CA PHE A 212 -9.25 10.58 8.71
C PHE A 212 -8.62 11.26 9.95
N TYR A 213 -8.99 12.51 10.23
CA TYR A 213 -8.61 13.18 11.47
C TYR A 213 -9.57 12.86 12.60
N MET A 214 -9.10 13.01 13.83
CA MET A 214 -9.96 13.05 15.00
C MET A 214 -10.93 14.25 14.93
N PRO A 215 -12.13 14.14 15.53
CA PRO A 215 -13.07 15.26 15.54
C PRO A 215 -12.49 16.46 16.29
N PRO A 216 -12.72 17.70 15.80
CA PRO A 216 -12.29 18.91 16.50
C PRO A 216 -12.91 19.05 17.89
N ASN A 217 -14.19 18.66 18.04
CA ASN A 217 -14.83 18.48 19.34
C ASN A 217 -14.42 17.10 19.89
N PRO A 218 -13.79 17.00 21.07
CA PRO A 218 -13.38 15.70 21.63
C PRO A 218 -14.48 14.97 22.41
N GLU A 219 -15.66 15.57 22.60
CA GLU A 219 -16.80 14.99 23.35
C GLU A 219 -17.48 13.80 22.65
N PRO A 220 -17.66 13.77 21.31
CA PRO A 220 -18.24 12.61 20.65
C PRO A 220 -17.35 11.37 20.81
N PRO A 221 -17.95 10.18 21.01
CA PRO A 221 -17.17 8.95 21.12
C PRO A 221 -16.55 8.54 19.78
N MET A 222 -15.46 7.77 19.84
CA MET A 222 -14.77 7.22 18.67
C MET A 222 -14.72 5.70 18.74
N ILE A 223 -15.07 5.05 17.64
CA ILE A 223 -14.95 3.61 17.44
C ILE A 223 -13.85 3.38 16.41
N LEU A 224 -12.77 2.72 16.81
CA LEU A 224 -11.56 2.53 16.02
C LEU A 224 -11.44 1.06 15.62
N VAL A 225 -11.45 0.73 14.33
CA VAL A 225 -11.38 -0.64 13.82
C VAL A 225 -10.14 -0.79 12.95
N GLY A 226 -9.14 -1.55 13.42
CA GLY A 226 -7.83 -1.61 12.77
C GLY A 226 -7.06 -2.89 13.04
N PRO A 227 -7.36 -4.01 12.38
CA PRO A 227 -6.59 -5.24 12.53
C PRO A 227 -5.19 -5.14 11.91
N GLY A 228 -4.22 -5.84 12.52
CA GLY A 228 -2.83 -5.86 12.08
C GLY A 228 -2.23 -4.46 12.02
N THR A 229 -1.56 -4.11 10.92
CA THR A 229 -1.00 -2.76 10.74
C THR A 229 -2.06 -1.68 10.53
N GLY A 230 -3.34 -2.02 10.39
CA GLY A 230 -4.45 -1.05 10.43
C GLY A 230 -4.57 -0.31 11.78
N ILE A 231 -3.87 -0.77 12.82
CA ILE A 231 -3.76 -0.04 14.09
C ILE A 231 -2.91 1.23 14.01
N ALA A 232 -2.10 1.38 12.94
CA ALA A 232 -1.12 2.45 12.78
C ALA A 232 -1.64 3.85 13.12
N PRO A 233 -2.68 4.39 12.45
CA PRO A 233 -3.16 5.75 12.75
C PRO A 233 -3.75 5.86 14.17
N PHE A 234 -4.35 4.79 14.68
CA PHE A 234 -4.98 4.78 16.00
C PHE A 234 -3.96 4.91 17.13
N ARG A 235 -2.72 4.46 16.92
CA ARG A 235 -1.63 4.77 17.84
C ARG A 235 -1.38 6.27 17.98
N GLY A 236 -1.38 6.98 16.85
CA GLY A 236 -1.34 8.43 16.84
C GLY A 236 -2.54 9.06 17.55
N PHE A 237 -3.75 8.51 17.36
CA PHE A 237 -4.96 9.01 17.99
C PHE A 237 -4.93 8.88 19.51
N TRP A 238 -4.61 7.70 20.07
CA TRP A 238 -4.61 7.53 21.52
C TRP A 238 -3.46 8.32 22.17
N HIS A 239 -2.30 8.45 21.51
CA HIS A 239 -1.24 9.37 21.97
C HIS A 239 -1.74 10.82 22.02
N HIS A 240 -2.44 11.28 20.98
CA HIS A 240 -2.95 12.64 20.92
C HIS A 240 -4.04 12.88 21.96
N ARG A 241 -4.98 11.95 22.11
CA ARG A 241 -6.04 12.01 23.12
C ARG A 241 -5.46 12.02 24.54
N ASN A 242 -4.42 11.23 24.81
CA ASN A 242 -3.72 11.24 26.09
C ASN A 242 -3.12 12.63 26.38
N ALA A 243 -2.41 13.21 25.41
CA ALA A 243 -1.84 14.55 25.54
C ALA A 243 -2.94 15.61 25.80
N GLN A 244 -4.05 15.58 25.08
CA GLN A 244 -5.18 16.48 25.29
C GLN A 244 -5.77 16.37 26.70
N LYS A 245 -5.97 15.14 27.20
CA LYS A 245 -6.45 14.90 28.57
C LYS A 245 -5.52 15.47 29.64
N LEU A 246 -4.21 15.32 29.44
CA LEU A 246 -3.21 15.86 30.37
C LEU A 246 -3.17 17.39 30.36
N LEU A 247 -3.37 18.01 29.19
CA LEU A 247 -3.38 19.47 29.03
C LEU A 247 -4.65 20.12 29.56
N ASN A 248 -5.81 19.46 29.44
CA ASN A 248 -7.09 20.01 29.87
C ASN A 248 -7.92 19.03 30.70
N LYS A 249 -7.59 18.92 32.00
CA LYS A 249 -8.25 18.00 32.95
C LYS A 249 -9.74 18.29 33.22
N ARG A 250 -10.24 19.48 32.84
CA ARG A 250 -11.65 19.88 33.06
C ARG A 250 -12.53 19.60 31.85
N GLN A 251 -11.92 19.29 30.70
CA GLN A 251 -12.65 18.97 29.49
C GLN A 251 -13.16 17.54 29.54
N GLU A 252 -14.41 17.36 29.12
CA GLU A 252 -14.97 16.02 28.90
C GLU A 252 -14.47 15.47 27.57
N PHE A 253 -14.25 14.16 27.55
CA PHE A 253 -13.76 13.45 26.38
C PHE A 253 -14.66 12.25 26.13
N GLY A 254 -15.13 12.11 24.90
CA GLY A 254 -15.92 10.97 24.47
C GLY A 254 -15.17 9.67 24.57
N LYS A 255 -15.91 8.58 24.77
CA LYS A 255 -15.37 7.23 24.90
C LYS A 255 -14.58 6.83 23.64
N VAL A 256 -13.50 6.09 23.80
CA VAL A 256 -12.73 5.52 22.68
C VAL A 256 -12.71 4.01 22.76
N TRP A 257 -13.32 3.35 21.79
CA TRP A 257 -13.34 1.88 21.68
C TRP A 257 -12.41 1.44 20.55
N LEU A 258 -11.57 0.44 20.81
CA LEU A 258 -10.64 -0.12 19.84
C LEU A 258 -10.97 -1.59 19.55
N PHE A 259 -11.32 -1.89 18.30
CA PHE A 259 -11.44 -3.24 17.76
C PHE A 259 -10.16 -3.60 16.99
N PHE A 260 -9.32 -4.41 17.63
CA PHE A 260 -8.06 -4.88 17.08
C PHE A 260 -8.15 -6.37 16.74
N GLY A 261 -7.47 -6.80 15.66
CA GLY A 261 -7.42 -8.19 15.25
C GLY A 261 -6.03 -8.60 14.82
N CYS A 262 -5.61 -9.81 15.17
CA CYS A 262 -4.34 -10.39 14.75
C CYS A 262 -4.45 -11.91 14.59
N ARG A 263 -3.34 -12.57 14.20
CA ARG A 263 -3.33 -14.03 14.03
C ARG A 263 -3.27 -14.74 15.37
N GLN A 264 -2.36 -14.33 16.23
CA GLN A 264 -2.04 -14.94 17.53
C GLN A 264 -1.73 -13.83 18.53
N ARG A 265 -1.87 -14.10 19.83
CA ARG A 265 -1.62 -13.14 20.92
C ARG A 265 -0.18 -12.60 20.93
N THR A 266 0.76 -13.34 20.37
CA THR A 266 2.17 -12.90 20.21
C THR A 266 2.31 -11.74 19.21
N LEU A 267 1.34 -11.58 18.31
CA LEU A 267 1.27 -10.51 17.31
C LEU A 267 0.29 -9.40 17.73
N ASP A 268 0.03 -9.30 19.03
CA ASP A 268 -0.79 -8.24 19.61
C ASP A 268 -0.01 -6.91 19.64
N LEU A 269 -0.02 -6.21 18.50
CA LEU A 269 0.74 -4.96 18.33
C LEU A 269 0.35 -3.93 19.40
N TYR A 270 1.36 -3.29 19.99
CA TYR A 270 1.21 -2.27 21.03
C TYR A 270 0.44 -2.74 22.26
N ARG A 271 0.49 -4.04 22.60
CA ARG A 271 -0.23 -4.63 23.74
C ARG A 271 -0.06 -3.86 25.05
N GLN A 272 1.18 -3.48 25.38
CA GLN A 272 1.47 -2.77 26.63
C GLN A 272 0.94 -1.32 26.59
N GLU A 273 1.16 -0.59 25.49
CA GLU A 273 0.60 0.76 25.34
C GLU A 273 -0.94 0.75 25.42
N LYS A 274 -1.61 -0.23 24.78
CA LYS A 274 -3.07 -0.35 24.86
C LYS A 274 -3.55 -0.57 26.29
N ARG A 275 -2.84 -1.38 27.07
CA ARG A 275 -3.15 -1.60 28.49
C ARG A 275 -3.01 -0.30 29.28
N GLU A 276 -1.91 0.41 29.11
CA GLU A 276 -1.66 1.71 29.77
C GLU A 276 -2.74 2.74 29.39
N MET A 277 -3.14 2.79 28.12
CA MET A 277 -4.21 3.67 27.67
C MET A 277 -5.58 3.30 28.24
N MET A 278 -5.83 2.02 28.54
CA MET A 278 -7.04 1.63 29.29
C MET A 278 -6.97 2.07 30.75
N GLU A 279 -5.83 1.90 31.41
CA GLU A 279 -5.63 2.29 32.81
C GLU A 279 -5.74 3.81 33.01
N THR A 280 -5.29 4.62 32.04
CA THR A 280 -5.43 6.09 32.06
C THR A 280 -6.78 6.58 31.52
N GLY A 281 -7.67 5.67 31.12
CA GLY A 281 -8.99 5.98 30.57
C GLY A 281 -8.95 6.70 29.22
N VAL A 282 -7.84 6.61 28.47
CA VAL A 282 -7.76 7.11 27.09
C VAL A 282 -8.49 6.18 26.13
N LEU A 283 -8.38 4.87 26.33
CA LEU A 283 -9.17 3.83 25.69
C LEU A 283 -10.15 3.26 26.70
N ASP A 284 -11.45 3.34 26.44
CA ASP A 284 -12.47 2.83 27.35
C ASP A 284 -12.63 1.31 27.22
N ARG A 285 -12.46 0.79 26.00
CA ARG A 285 -12.51 -0.64 25.72
C ARG A 285 -11.56 -1.02 24.59
N VAL A 286 -10.91 -2.18 24.74
CA VAL A 286 -10.09 -2.81 23.70
C VAL A 286 -10.59 -4.23 23.48
N PHE A 287 -10.98 -4.52 22.24
CA PHE A 287 -11.43 -5.83 21.79
C PHE A 287 -10.33 -6.47 20.95
N LEU A 288 -10.05 -7.75 21.19
CA LEU A 288 -9.01 -8.51 20.49
C LEU A 288 -9.60 -9.72 19.76
N ALA A 289 -9.56 -9.68 18.42
CA ALA A 289 -9.91 -10.80 17.55
C ALA A 289 -8.66 -11.64 17.23
N LEU A 290 -8.76 -12.96 17.42
CA LEU A 290 -7.69 -13.92 17.13
C LEU A 290 -8.14 -14.88 16.02
N SER A 291 -7.42 -14.86 14.90
CA SER A 291 -7.83 -15.62 13.71
C SER A 291 -7.14 -16.97 13.53
N ARG A 292 -6.05 -17.24 14.26
CA ARG A 292 -5.19 -18.45 14.14
C ARG A 292 -4.56 -18.89 15.46
N GLU A 293 -5.14 -18.50 16.59
CA GLU A 293 -4.67 -18.93 17.90
C GLU A 293 -5.12 -20.39 18.14
N PRO A 294 -4.22 -21.32 18.48
CA PRO A 294 -4.59 -22.70 18.81
C PRO A 294 -5.65 -22.75 19.91
N ASP A 295 -6.59 -23.67 19.78
CA ASP A 295 -7.66 -23.93 20.76
C ASP A 295 -8.59 -22.73 21.05
N VAL A 296 -8.52 -21.68 20.25
CA VAL A 296 -9.42 -20.52 20.31
C VAL A 296 -10.25 -20.48 19.04
N LYS A 297 -11.56 -20.25 19.18
CA LYS A 297 -12.44 -20.06 18.03
C LYS A 297 -11.92 -18.88 17.19
N LYS A 298 -11.73 -19.14 15.89
CA LYS A 298 -11.36 -18.12 14.92
C LYS A 298 -12.42 -17.01 14.89
N ILE A 299 -11.97 -15.80 15.17
CA ILE A 299 -12.80 -14.59 15.25
C ILE A 299 -12.10 -13.47 14.47
N TYR A 300 -12.88 -12.64 13.78
CA TYR A 300 -12.46 -11.39 13.16
C TYR A 300 -13.09 -10.17 13.84
N VAL A 301 -12.65 -8.98 13.44
CA VAL A 301 -13.11 -7.73 14.07
C VAL A 301 -14.61 -7.50 13.87
N GLN A 302 -15.16 -7.87 12.70
CA GLN A 302 -16.60 -7.78 12.43
C GLN A 302 -17.45 -8.63 13.36
N ASP A 303 -16.95 -9.81 13.78
CA ASP A 303 -17.66 -10.67 14.72
C ASP A 303 -17.77 -10.00 16.11
N LEU A 304 -16.71 -9.30 16.54
CA LEU A 304 -16.68 -8.55 17.80
C LEU A 304 -17.54 -7.28 17.73
N ILE A 305 -17.54 -6.61 16.58
CA ILE A 305 -18.41 -5.46 16.29
C ILE A 305 -19.88 -5.87 16.40
N GLN A 306 -20.26 -7.00 15.78
CA GLN A 306 -21.62 -7.53 15.85
C GLN A 306 -22.03 -7.90 17.28
N ALA A 307 -21.10 -8.39 18.11
CA ALA A 307 -21.37 -8.71 19.51
C ALA A 307 -21.71 -7.47 20.36
N GLU A 308 -21.23 -6.29 19.98
CA GLU A 308 -21.48 -5.02 20.67
C GLU A 308 -22.46 -4.10 19.89
N ALA A 309 -23.25 -4.68 18.99
CA ALA A 309 -24.10 -3.96 18.03
C ALA A 309 -24.96 -2.85 18.67
N SER A 310 -25.61 -3.13 19.80
CA SER A 310 -26.51 -2.17 20.45
C SER A 310 -25.78 -0.92 20.96
N GLN A 311 -24.57 -1.09 21.51
CA GLN A 311 -23.75 -0.01 22.04
C GLN A 311 -23.14 0.81 20.90
N ILE A 312 -22.67 0.14 19.84
CA ILE A 312 -22.16 0.81 18.63
C ILE A 312 -23.26 1.67 18.01
N PHE A 313 -24.47 1.13 17.86
CA PHE A 313 -25.61 1.90 17.36
C PHE A 313 -25.89 3.13 18.24
N ASN A 314 -25.92 2.98 19.56
CA ASN A 314 -26.14 4.11 20.47
C ASN A 314 -25.07 5.19 20.36
N MET A 315 -23.80 4.79 20.30
CA MET A 315 -22.67 5.72 20.15
C MET A 315 -22.76 6.52 18.85
N LEU A 316 -23.16 5.90 17.74
CA LEU A 316 -23.27 6.57 16.44
C LEU A 316 -24.53 7.42 16.30
N PHE A 317 -25.67 6.88 16.75
CA PHE A 317 -26.97 7.49 16.51
C PHE A 317 -27.32 8.55 17.55
N TYR A 318 -27.12 8.28 18.84
CA TYR A 318 -27.49 9.21 19.93
C TYR A 318 -26.32 10.08 20.37
N GLU A 319 -25.12 9.51 20.50
CA GLU A 319 -23.94 10.24 20.99
C GLU A 319 -23.16 10.97 19.86
N GLN A 320 -23.67 10.91 18.61
CA GLN A 320 -23.06 11.53 17.42
C GLN A 320 -21.59 11.10 17.20
N GLY A 321 -21.25 9.86 17.58
CA GLY A 321 -19.91 9.32 17.51
C GLY A 321 -19.36 9.16 16.09
N HIS A 322 -18.05 8.90 16.04
CA HIS A 322 -17.27 8.69 14.84
C HIS A 322 -16.83 7.22 14.73
N PHE A 323 -16.90 6.65 13.53
CA PHE A 323 -16.48 5.29 13.22
C PHE A 323 -15.31 5.30 12.24
N TYR A 324 -14.16 4.78 12.65
CA TYR A 324 -12.94 4.75 11.85
C TYR A 324 -12.57 3.31 11.50
N VAL A 325 -12.29 3.07 10.22
CA VAL A 325 -11.84 1.78 9.71
C VAL A 325 -10.50 1.96 9.00
N CYS A 326 -9.49 1.20 9.40
CA CYS A 326 -8.17 1.25 8.77
C CYS A 326 -7.62 -0.16 8.50
N GLY A 327 -7.08 -0.36 7.29
CA GLY A 327 -6.40 -1.59 6.92
C GLY A 327 -6.76 -2.08 5.51
N ASP A 328 -6.92 -3.41 5.39
CA ASP A 328 -7.17 -4.09 4.12
C ASP A 328 -8.56 -3.80 3.53
N CYS A 329 -8.66 -3.74 2.21
CA CYS A 329 -9.91 -3.43 1.52
C CYS A 329 -11.02 -4.48 1.73
N THR A 330 -10.68 -5.78 1.81
CA THR A 330 -11.68 -6.83 2.06
C THR A 330 -12.19 -6.74 3.50
N MET A 331 -11.30 -6.45 4.44
CA MET A 331 -11.69 -6.23 5.84
C MET A 331 -12.62 -5.02 6.00
N ALA A 332 -12.33 -3.92 5.31
CA ALA A 332 -13.17 -2.73 5.37
C ALA A 332 -14.57 -2.98 4.80
N GLU A 333 -14.68 -3.71 3.69
CA GLU A 333 -15.99 -4.11 3.13
C GLU A 333 -16.79 -4.98 4.11
N ASP A 334 -16.16 -5.98 4.73
CA ASP A 334 -16.82 -6.84 5.74
C ASP A 334 -17.33 -6.02 6.94
N VAL A 335 -16.54 -5.04 7.41
CA VAL A 335 -16.92 -4.13 8.49
C VAL A 335 -18.04 -3.20 8.07
N TYR A 336 -18.01 -2.66 6.84
CA TYR A 336 -19.05 -1.80 6.29
C TYR A 336 -20.41 -2.54 6.24
N GLN A 337 -20.44 -3.77 5.72
CA GLN A 337 -21.67 -4.55 5.68
C GLN A 337 -22.18 -4.92 7.07
N THR A 338 -21.28 -5.22 8.00
CA THR A 338 -21.64 -5.49 9.40
C THR A 338 -22.27 -4.25 10.05
N LEU A 339 -21.69 -3.07 9.84
CA LEU A 339 -22.23 -1.82 10.37
C LEU A 339 -23.61 -1.52 9.80
N LYS A 340 -23.83 -1.73 8.50
CA LYS A 340 -25.16 -1.61 7.88
C LYS A 340 -26.19 -2.52 8.55
N LEU A 341 -25.84 -3.78 8.82
CA LEU A 341 -26.73 -4.72 9.50
C LEU A 341 -27.08 -4.25 10.92
N ILE A 342 -26.10 -3.68 11.65
CA ILE A 342 -26.31 -3.11 12.98
C ILE A 342 -27.32 -1.96 12.92
N ILE A 343 -27.11 -1.02 11.99
CA ILE A 343 -27.99 0.14 11.80
C ILE A 343 -29.40 -0.30 11.39
N GLN A 344 -29.50 -1.28 10.48
CA GLN A 344 -30.77 -1.86 10.05
C GLN A 344 -31.55 -2.42 11.23
N THR A 345 -30.89 -3.27 12.03
CA THR A 345 -31.52 -4.01 13.11
C THR A 345 -31.93 -3.11 14.27
N HIS A 346 -31.02 -2.23 14.72
CA HIS A 346 -31.23 -1.39 15.90
C HIS A 346 -31.94 -0.07 15.59
N GLY A 347 -31.82 0.43 14.36
CA GLY A 347 -32.55 1.61 13.89
C GLY A 347 -33.95 1.29 13.35
N HIS A 348 -34.31 0.01 13.23
CA HIS A 348 -35.54 -0.45 12.57
C HIS A 348 -35.72 0.15 11.17
N MET A 349 -34.61 0.31 10.45
CA MET A 349 -34.54 0.95 9.14
C MET A 349 -34.67 -0.10 8.03
N ASN A 350 -35.26 0.28 6.90
CA ASN A 350 -35.18 -0.52 5.68
C ASN A 350 -33.87 -0.25 4.92
N ASP A 351 -33.56 -1.04 3.89
CA ASP A 351 -32.30 -0.94 3.15
C ASP A 351 -32.03 0.46 2.58
N LYS A 352 -33.06 1.17 2.10
CA LYS A 352 -32.90 2.53 1.57
C LYS A 352 -32.56 3.55 2.66
N GLU A 353 -33.19 3.41 3.82
CA GLU A 353 -32.93 4.26 4.98
C GLU A 353 -31.52 4.03 5.54
N VAL A 354 -31.05 2.78 5.57
CA VAL A 354 -29.69 2.44 5.99
C VAL A 354 -28.66 3.06 5.06
N GLU A 355 -28.84 2.95 3.74
CA GLU A 355 -27.92 3.58 2.77
C GLU A 355 -27.92 5.11 2.90
N ALA A 356 -29.10 5.72 3.06
CA ALA A 356 -29.20 7.17 3.28
C ALA A 356 -28.51 7.59 4.58
N TYR A 357 -28.62 6.80 5.65
CA TYR A 357 -27.95 7.08 6.91
C TYR A 357 -26.43 6.92 6.80
N MET A 358 -25.94 5.86 6.15
CA MET A 358 -24.50 5.68 5.89
C MET A 358 -23.91 6.80 5.05
N LEU A 359 -24.64 7.27 4.02
CA LEU A 359 -24.26 8.43 3.24
C LEU A 359 -24.20 9.68 4.13
N SER A 360 -25.18 9.89 5.00
CA SER A 360 -25.19 11.01 5.94
C SER A 360 -24.01 10.99 6.91
N LEU A 361 -23.58 9.80 7.37
CA LEU A 361 -22.39 9.65 8.21
C LEU A 361 -21.12 10.07 7.46
N ARG A 362 -21.01 9.72 6.18
CA ARG A 362 -19.87 10.14 5.33
C ARG A 362 -19.89 11.65 5.09
N ASP A 363 -21.06 12.20 4.75
CA ASP A 363 -21.24 13.64 4.49
C ASP A 363 -20.96 14.49 5.75
N GLN A 364 -21.32 13.98 6.92
CA GLN A 364 -21.02 14.60 8.22
C GLN A 364 -19.60 14.33 8.70
N ASN A 365 -18.78 13.61 7.93
CA ASN A 365 -17.43 13.19 8.30
C ASN A 365 -17.40 12.48 9.66
N ARG A 366 -18.29 11.50 9.84
CA ARG A 366 -18.41 10.62 11.03
C ARG A 366 -18.18 9.14 10.70
N TYR A 367 -18.10 8.76 9.44
CA TYR A 367 -17.62 7.44 9.00
C TYR A 367 -16.36 7.61 8.14
N HIS A 368 -15.26 7.02 8.58
CA HIS A 368 -13.92 7.27 8.07
C HIS A 368 -13.24 5.97 7.63
N GLU A 369 -12.59 5.99 6.47
CA GLU A 369 -11.87 4.84 5.92
C GLU A 369 -10.44 5.24 5.52
N ASP A 370 -9.45 4.46 5.94
CA ASP A 370 -8.06 4.53 5.49
C ASP A 370 -7.60 3.15 4.99
N ILE A 371 -7.72 2.94 3.67
CA ILE A 371 -7.60 1.64 3.03
C ILE A 371 -6.25 1.47 2.34
N PHE A 372 -5.51 0.42 2.68
CA PHE A 372 -4.15 0.15 2.19
C PHE A 372 -4.10 -0.64 0.87
N GLY A 373 -5.27 -0.95 0.30
CA GLY A 373 -5.42 -1.91 -0.81
C GLY A 373 -5.50 -3.37 -0.33
N ILE A 374 -5.13 -4.32 -1.19
CA ILE A 374 -5.13 -5.76 -0.88
C ILE A 374 -3.81 -6.10 -0.16
N THR A 375 -3.87 -6.22 1.16
CA THR A 375 -2.72 -6.45 2.05
C THR A 375 -2.84 -7.76 2.83
N PHE A 376 -4.05 -8.31 2.99
CA PHE A 376 -4.27 -9.64 3.56
C PHE A 376 -4.58 -10.68 2.49
N ARG A 377 -4.03 -11.89 2.68
CA ARG A 377 -4.33 -13.07 1.85
C ARG A 377 -4.18 -12.80 0.34
N THR A 378 -3.23 -11.96 -0.04
CA THR A 378 -3.04 -11.44 -1.40
C THR A 378 -3.07 -12.55 -2.46
N ALA A 379 -2.42 -13.69 -2.21
CA ALA A 379 -2.47 -14.85 -3.10
C ALA A 379 -3.89 -15.46 -3.24
N GLU A 380 -4.60 -15.70 -2.13
CA GLU A 380 -5.97 -16.25 -2.16
C GLU A 380 -6.94 -15.29 -2.84
N VAL A 381 -6.85 -13.99 -2.52
CA VAL A 381 -7.72 -12.94 -3.08
C VAL A 381 -7.49 -12.80 -4.59
N HIS A 382 -6.23 -12.69 -5.03
CA HIS A 382 -5.92 -12.59 -6.46
C HIS A 382 -6.32 -13.85 -7.24
N ASN A 383 -6.12 -15.05 -6.67
CA ASN A 383 -6.55 -16.30 -7.30
C ASN A 383 -8.06 -16.34 -7.50
N ARG A 384 -8.84 -15.99 -6.46
CA ARG A 384 -10.30 -15.97 -6.52
C ARG A 384 -10.84 -14.93 -7.50
N SER A 385 -10.28 -13.72 -7.49
CA SER A 385 -10.67 -12.66 -8.44
C SER A 385 -10.41 -13.08 -9.89
N ARG A 386 -9.30 -13.78 -10.14
CA ARG A 386 -8.96 -14.30 -11.47
C ARG A 386 -9.83 -15.46 -11.91
N GLU A 387 -10.11 -16.41 -11.02
CA GLU A 387 -11.04 -17.50 -11.32
C GLU A 387 -12.41 -16.93 -11.70
N THR A 388 -12.88 -15.93 -10.95
CA THR A 388 -14.11 -15.20 -11.27
C THR A 388 -14.02 -14.48 -12.62
N ALA A 389 -12.90 -13.83 -12.95
CA ALA A 389 -12.70 -13.15 -14.23
C ALA A 389 -12.60 -14.12 -15.42
N ARG A 390 -11.92 -15.26 -15.24
CA ARG A 390 -11.84 -16.35 -16.23
C ARG A 390 -13.22 -16.95 -16.51
N ILE A 391 -14.00 -17.18 -15.45
CA ILE A 391 -15.39 -17.63 -15.60
C ILE A 391 -16.20 -16.60 -16.40
N ARG A 392 -16.10 -15.31 -16.06
CA ARG A 392 -16.79 -14.23 -16.80
C ARG A 392 -16.42 -14.20 -18.29
N LEU A 393 -15.12 -14.22 -18.60
CA LEU A 393 -14.62 -14.23 -19.99
C LEU A 393 -15.00 -15.51 -20.75
N ALA A 394 -15.10 -16.65 -20.07
CA ALA A 394 -15.57 -17.91 -20.67
C ALA A 394 -17.09 -17.95 -20.87
N THR A 395 -17.85 -17.11 -20.15
CA THR A 395 -19.31 -17.01 -20.25
C THR A 395 -19.80 -15.88 -21.16
N GLU A 396 -18.92 -15.02 -21.67
CA GLU A 396 -19.31 -14.04 -22.70
C GLU A 396 -19.55 -14.78 -24.02
N PRO A 397 -20.78 -14.71 -24.60
CA PRO A 397 -21.03 -15.32 -25.90
C PRO A 397 -20.14 -14.62 -26.93
N THR A 398 -19.36 -15.40 -27.67
CA THR A 398 -18.63 -14.92 -28.84
C THR A 398 -19.63 -14.31 -29.81
N SER A 399 -19.70 -12.98 -29.85
CA SER A 399 -20.46 -12.25 -30.86
C SER A 399 -19.77 -12.46 -32.21
N SER A 400 -20.28 -13.44 -32.96
CA SER A 400 -19.98 -13.70 -34.37
C SER A 400 -20.73 -12.73 -35.27
#